data_AF-A0A9D8JXA8-F1
#
_entry.id   AF-A0A9D8JXA8-F1
#
_cell.length_a   1.000
_cell.length_b   1.000
_cell.length_c   1.000
_cell.angle_alpha   90.00
_cell.angle_beta   90.00
_cell.angle_gamma   90.00
#
_symmetry.space_group_name_H-M   'P 1'
#
loop_
_entity.id
_entity.type
_entity.pdbx_description
1 polymer ?
#
loop_
_entity_poly.entity_id
_entity_poly.type
_entity_poly.pdbx_seq_one_letter_code
_entity_poly.pdbx_strand_id
1 'polypeptide(L)'
;GMRQNDYMRYSGGHLHGGHEGVDFAAPEGTDIYAALPGVVTRSEASRGNFAGGYGAYGEVISVDTDLYDVGRVTLTYAHFSRRLVGQGAVVQAGQRLGLAGRTGNAQGAHLHLSMRISGIPLSAQLDYLNGGLYLDFDTAPPPLPVSTNGSPRVQYARTVVLLPPPAGLDYVEAVLRATWDKHRYTVGGSSDDGGVGDLDRRRVIAVNPQQWNGDLQAWYAQHYPGVDYVPVFAATPPALQSLLGSLNVGLQPVWTGPNRGLPREQYHRAYILIPPPRGVDWALVAARVTWPKYRITIGGSSDDGGIGALTNRRVIAINPNEWGGDLQAWYNLYYAGVEYVPVFARDTGELARELSKLYP
;
A
#
# COMPACT_ATOMS: atom_id res chain seq x y z
N GLY A 1 -1.11 -15.03 -23.32
CA GLY A 1 -0.89 -13.59 -23.10
C GLY A 1 -2.21 -12.87 -23.23
N MET A 2 -2.77 -12.38 -22.13
CA MET A 2 -3.91 -11.47 -22.18
C MET A 2 -3.42 -10.02 -22.20
N ARG A 3 -4.10 -9.18 -22.98
CA ARG A 3 -3.80 -7.76 -23.14
C ARG A 3 -4.68 -6.94 -22.19
N GLN A 4 -4.24 -5.73 -21.92
CA GLN A 4 -4.74 -4.73 -20.96
C GLN A 4 -6.24 -4.37 -21.00
N ASN A 5 -7.05 -4.90 -21.93
CA ASN A 5 -8.43 -4.45 -22.18
C ASN A 5 -9.54 -5.39 -21.71
N ASP A 6 -9.22 -6.54 -21.10
CA ASP A 6 -10.24 -7.51 -20.65
C ASP A 6 -10.74 -7.28 -19.20
N TYR A 7 -10.29 -6.23 -18.51
CA TYR A 7 -10.63 -5.94 -17.10
C TYR A 7 -12.11 -5.57 -16.84
N MET A 8 -12.92 -5.32 -17.87
CA MET A 8 -14.26 -4.71 -17.70
C MET A 8 -15.46 -5.65 -17.86
N ARG A 9 -15.29 -6.98 -17.82
CA ARG A 9 -16.42 -7.91 -17.76
C ARG A 9 -16.11 -9.14 -16.92
N TYR A 10 -16.25 -9.04 -15.60
CA TYR A 10 -16.54 -10.23 -14.80
C TYR A 10 -17.42 -9.92 -13.59
N SER A 11 -18.72 -9.86 -13.85
CA SER A 11 -19.77 -10.09 -12.86
C SER A 11 -20.05 -11.61 -12.83
N GLY A 12 -19.49 -12.36 -11.88
CA GLY A 12 -19.85 -13.78 -11.76
C GLY A 12 -18.96 -14.73 -10.95
N GLY A 13 -17.84 -14.30 -10.38
CA GLY A 13 -17.04 -15.15 -9.50
C GLY A 13 -17.58 -15.10 -8.07
N HIS A 14 -18.45 -16.03 -7.69
CA HIS A 14 -18.94 -16.14 -6.31
C HIS A 14 -17.79 -16.58 -5.39
N LEU A 15 -17.26 -15.67 -4.57
CA LEU A 15 -16.37 -15.95 -3.44
C LEU A 15 -17.12 -16.60 -2.25
N HIS A 16 -18.12 -17.44 -2.53
CA HIS A 16 -18.96 -18.11 -1.54
C HIS A 16 -19.00 -19.61 -1.84
N GLY A 17 -18.81 -20.45 -0.81
CA GLY A 17 -18.90 -21.92 -0.92
C GLY A 17 -17.59 -22.70 -0.79
N GLY A 18 -16.49 -22.08 -0.33
CA GLY A 18 -15.21 -22.78 -0.11
C GLY A 18 -14.19 -22.68 -1.24
N HIS A 19 -14.40 -21.77 -2.21
CA HIS A 19 -13.45 -21.45 -3.29
C HIS A 19 -12.58 -20.24 -2.91
N GLU A 20 -11.27 -20.43 -2.75
CA GLU A 20 -10.34 -19.45 -2.14
C GLU A 20 -9.52 -18.62 -3.15
N GLY A 21 -9.91 -18.59 -4.42
CA GLY A 21 -9.10 -17.97 -5.48
C GLY A 21 -9.90 -17.64 -6.74
N VAL A 22 -9.18 -17.28 -7.80
CA VAL A 22 -9.74 -16.92 -9.11
C VAL A 22 -9.39 -17.99 -10.13
N ASP A 23 -10.41 -18.45 -10.85
CA ASP A 23 -10.24 -19.42 -11.93
C ASP A 23 -10.15 -18.73 -13.28
N PHE A 24 -9.08 -19.04 -14.02
CA PHE A 24 -8.85 -18.59 -15.38
C PHE A 24 -9.01 -19.76 -16.32
N ALA A 25 -9.98 -19.68 -17.23
CA ALA A 25 -10.14 -20.67 -18.29
C ALA A 25 -8.83 -20.81 -19.08
N ALA A 26 -8.24 -22.00 -19.03
CA ALA A 26 -6.94 -22.28 -19.63
C ALA A 26 -6.95 -23.70 -20.16
N PRO A 27 -6.95 -23.90 -21.50
CA PRO A 27 -6.84 -25.23 -22.08
C PRO A 27 -5.65 -25.99 -21.51
N GLU A 28 -5.82 -27.30 -21.35
CA GLU A 28 -4.76 -28.15 -20.83
C GLU A 28 -3.48 -28.00 -21.67
N GLY A 29 -2.34 -27.79 -21.00
CA GLY A 29 -1.07 -27.47 -21.65
C GLY A 29 -0.75 -25.98 -21.78
N THR A 30 -1.65 -25.07 -21.41
CA THR A 30 -1.39 -23.62 -21.42
C THR A 30 -0.28 -23.24 -20.43
N ASP A 31 0.70 -22.43 -20.84
CA ASP A 31 1.77 -21.97 -19.96
C ASP A 31 1.22 -21.08 -18.82
N ILE A 32 1.62 -21.38 -17.58
CA ILE A 32 1.35 -20.60 -16.37
C ILE A 32 2.66 -19.94 -15.91
N TYR A 33 2.61 -18.65 -15.60
CA TYR A 33 3.76 -17.84 -15.20
C TYR A 33 3.59 -17.27 -13.80
N ALA A 34 4.71 -17.01 -13.11
CA ALA A 34 4.71 -16.35 -11.82
C ALA A 34 4.27 -14.89 -11.97
N ALA A 35 3.27 -14.48 -11.19
CA ALA A 35 2.80 -13.10 -11.17
C ALA A 35 3.77 -12.15 -10.44
N LEU A 36 4.46 -12.64 -9.39
CA LEU A 36 5.44 -11.90 -8.61
C LEU A 36 6.75 -12.69 -8.49
N PRO A 37 7.91 -12.01 -8.30
CA PRO A 37 9.14 -12.70 -7.94
C PRO A 37 9.02 -13.28 -6.53
N GLY A 38 9.71 -14.38 -6.23
CA GLY A 38 9.65 -14.98 -4.90
C GLY A 38 10.37 -16.32 -4.80
N VAL A 39 10.16 -17.02 -3.70
CA VAL A 39 10.68 -18.36 -3.42
C VAL A 39 9.54 -19.36 -3.48
N VAL A 40 9.70 -20.43 -4.26
CA VAL A 40 8.73 -21.53 -4.29
C VAL A 40 8.76 -22.25 -2.95
N THR A 41 7.72 -22.08 -2.13
CA THR A 41 7.61 -22.70 -0.81
C THR A 41 6.87 -24.03 -0.83
N ARG A 42 6.10 -24.27 -1.90
CA ARG A 42 5.45 -25.57 -2.16
C ARG A 42 5.50 -25.89 -3.64
N SER A 43 5.87 -27.12 -3.96
CA SER A 43 5.62 -27.71 -5.27
C SER A 43 5.37 -29.19 -5.06
N GLU A 44 4.10 -29.59 -5.00
CA GLU A 44 3.74 -30.99 -4.79
C GLU A 44 2.51 -31.43 -5.58
N ALA A 45 2.35 -32.75 -5.70
CA ALA A 45 1.17 -33.37 -6.24
C ALA A 45 0.33 -33.82 -5.05
N SER A 46 -0.80 -33.17 -4.79
CA SER A 46 -1.73 -33.70 -3.80
C SER A 46 -2.50 -34.86 -4.40
N ARG A 47 -2.18 -36.08 -3.93
CA ARG A 47 -2.87 -37.32 -4.29
C ARG A 47 -3.71 -37.76 -3.10
N GLY A 48 -5.03 -37.70 -3.20
CA GLY A 48 -5.93 -38.09 -2.11
C GLY A 48 -7.27 -37.37 -2.14
N ASN A 49 -7.97 -37.37 -1.00
CA ASN A 49 -9.33 -36.86 -0.86
C ASN A 49 -9.49 -35.43 -1.41
N PHE A 50 -10.18 -35.31 -2.54
CA PHE A 50 -10.44 -34.05 -3.23
C PHE A 50 -11.52 -33.20 -2.54
N ALA A 51 -12.11 -33.69 -1.45
CA ALA A 51 -13.17 -33.00 -0.70
C ALA A 51 -12.66 -31.86 0.20
N GLY A 52 -11.34 -31.63 0.32
CA GLY A 52 -10.80 -30.50 1.10
C GLY A 52 -9.27 -30.44 1.20
N GLY A 53 -8.77 -29.30 1.71
CA GLY A 53 -7.33 -29.05 1.87
C GLY A 53 -6.56 -29.01 0.54
N TYR A 54 -5.25 -29.25 0.58
CA TYR A 54 -4.41 -29.24 -0.63
C TYR A 54 -4.76 -30.33 -1.65
N GLY A 55 -5.49 -31.38 -1.22
CA GLY A 55 -6.11 -32.38 -2.09
C GLY A 55 -6.89 -31.76 -3.25
N ALA A 56 -7.71 -30.75 -2.95
CA ALA A 56 -8.54 -30.08 -3.95
C ALA A 56 -7.73 -29.35 -5.04
N TYR A 57 -6.52 -28.86 -4.72
CA TYR A 57 -5.67 -28.14 -5.68
C TYR A 57 -4.95 -29.05 -6.68
N GLY A 58 -4.89 -30.36 -6.45
CA GLY A 58 -4.19 -31.30 -7.32
C GLY A 58 -2.68 -31.05 -7.37
N GLU A 59 -2.12 -30.89 -8.57
CA GLU A 59 -0.74 -30.44 -8.75
C GLU A 59 -0.66 -28.93 -8.51
N VAL A 60 0.14 -28.51 -7.52
CA VAL A 60 0.13 -27.14 -6.99
C VAL A 60 1.54 -26.57 -6.84
N ILE A 61 1.69 -25.26 -7.06
CA ILE A 61 2.89 -24.48 -6.75
C ILE A 61 2.48 -23.30 -5.85
N SER A 62 3.20 -23.05 -4.76
CA SER A 62 3.09 -21.81 -3.97
C SER A 62 4.40 -21.05 -3.99
N VAL A 63 4.32 -19.74 -4.22
CA VAL A 63 5.45 -18.81 -4.28
C VAL A 63 5.27 -17.77 -3.19
N ASP A 64 6.23 -17.68 -2.27
CA ASP A 64 6.27 -16.65 -1.25
C ASP A 64 7.15 -15.48 -1.68
N THR A 65 6.74 -14.27 -1.36
CA THR A 65 7.50 -13.06 -1.56
C THR A 65 7.21 -12.07 -0.45
N ASP A 66 8.20 -11.29 -0.05
CA ASP A 66 8.00 -10.24 0.93
C ASP A 66 7.85 -8.91 0.20
N LEU A 67 6.65 -8.33 0.29
CA LEU A 67 6.35 -7.02 -0.24
C LEU A 67 6.35 -6.03 0.93
N TYR A 68 7.13 -4.97 0.80
CA TYR A 68 7.50 -4.13 1.92
C TYR A 68 6.33 -3.44 2.66
N ASP A 69 5.29 -2.99 1.94
CA ASP A 69 4.11 -2.34 2.53
C ASP A 69 2.89 -3.27 2.67
N VAL A 70 3.06 -4.54 2.30
CA VAL A 70 2.01 -5.55 2.23
C VAL A 70 2.29 -6.74 3.18
N GLY A 71 3.56 -6.99 3.50
CA GLY A 71 4.00 -8.19 4.21
C GLY A 71 4.23 -9.38 3.29
N ARG A 72 4.21 -10.59 3.87
CA ARG A 72 4.51 -11.83 3.16
C ARG A 72 3.34 -12.25 2.28
N VAL A 73 3.53 -12.26 0.98
CA VAL A 73 2.55 -12.73 0.00
C VAL A 73 2.87 -14.15 -0.44
N THR A 74 1.89 -15.04 -0.36
CA THR A 74 1.95 -16.38 -0.95
C THR A 74 0.96 -16.46 -2.11
N LEU A 75 1.47 -16.70 -3.32
CA LEU A 75 0.65 -16.97 -4.51
C LEU A 75 0.61 -18.48 -4.74
N THR A 76 -0.58 -19.06 -4.72
CA THR A 76 -0.82 -20.48 -4.98
C THR A 76 -1.47 -20.68 -6.33
N TYR A 77 -0.80 -21.45 -7.18
CA TYR A 77 -1.21 -21.82 -8.53
C TYR A 77 -1.56 -23.31 -8.50
N ALA A 78 -2.74 -23.68 -8.97
CA ALA A 78 -3.26 -25.04 -8.83
C ALA A 78 -3.78 -25.62 -10.15
N HIS A 79 -4.11 -26.92 -10.09
CA HIS A 79 -4.61 -27.75 -11.18
C HIS A 79 -3.63 -27.97 -12.34
N PHE A 80 -2.32 -27.89 -12.09
CA PHE A 80 -1.33 -28.13 -13.15
C PHE A 80 -1.51 -29.51 -13.80
N SER A 81 -1.31 -29.61 -15.11
CA SER A 81 -1.03 -30.89 -15.77
C SER A 81 0.44 -31.28 -15.59
N ARG A 82 1.32 -30.27 -15.50
CA ARG A 82 2.76 -30.43 -15.25
C ARG A 82 3.34 -29.22 -14.56
N ARG A 83 3.99 -29.43 -13.41
CA ARG A 83 4.83 -28.43 -12.74
C ARG A 83 6.25 -28.46 -13.30
N LEU A 84 6.88 -27.29 -13.45
CA LEU A 84 8.23 -27.14 -14.00
C LEU A 84 9.25 -26.57 -12.99
N VAL A 85 8.78 -26.09 -11.84
CA VAL A 85 9.64 -25.63 -10.75
C VAL A 85 9.38 -26.43 -9.46
N GLY A 86 10.45 -26.67 -8.70
CA GLY A 86 10.41 -27.39 -7.42
C GLY A 86 10.44 -26.45 -6.22
N GLN A 87 10.14 -26.99 -5.04
CA GLN A 87 10.29 -26.27 -3.78
C GLN A 87 11.74 -25.80 -3.58
N GLY A 88 11.91 -24.59 -3.05
CA GLY A 88 13.20 -23.91 -2.84
C GLY A 88 13.68 -23.09 -4.03
N ALA A 89 13.06 -23.20 -5.21
CA ALA A 89 13.45 -22.42 -6.38
C ALA A 89 13.12 -20.93 -6.19
N VAL A 90 14.05 -20.04 -6.53
CA VAL A 90 13.77 -18.60 -6.68
C VAL A 90 13.21 -18.37 -8.08
N VAL A 91 12.09 -17.66 -8.17
CA VAL A 91 11.42 -17.35 -9.44
C VAL A 91 11.28 -15.85 -9.64
N GLN A 92 11.40 -15.39 -10.87
CA GLN A 92 11.12 -14.01 -11.25
C GLN A 92 9.66 -13.85 -11.72
N ALA A 93 9.11 -12.63 -11.64
CA ALA A 93 7.85 -12.34 -12.30
C ALA A 93 7.96 -12.62 -13.81
N GLY A 94 6.94 -13.27 -14.38
CA GLY A 94 6.95 -13.73 -15.76
C GLY A 94 7.74 -15.02 -16.00
N GLN A 95 8.35 -15.63 -14.98
CA GLN A 95 8.98 -16.95 -15.12
C GLN A 95 7.91 -18.04 -15.22
N ARG A 96 8.08 -18.97 -16.18
CA ARG A 96 7.15 -20.09 -16.35
C ARG A 96 7.23 -21.07 -15.17
N LEU A 97 6.09 -21.35 -14.56
CA LEU A 97 5.93 -22.25 -13.42
C LEU A 97 5.49 -23.67 -13.85
N GLY A 98 4.71 -23.78 -14.92
CA GLY A 98 4.17 -25.05 -15.40
C GLY A 98 3.10 -24.92 -16.48
N LEU A 99 2.35 -25.99 -16.68
CA LEU A 99 1.27 -26.09 -17.66
C LEU A 99 -0.08 -26.29 -16.97
N ALA A 100 -1.10 -25.55 -17.40
CA ALA A 100 -2.47 -25.69 -16.93
C ALA A 100 -3.01 -27.09 -17.17
N GLY A 101 -3.91 -27.55 -16.32
CA GLY A 101 -4.50 -28.87 -16.39
C GLY A 101 -5.81 -28.94 -15.62
N ARG A 102 -6.15 -30.14 -15.17
CA ARG A 102 -7.42 -30.46 -14.51
C ARG A 102 -7.23 -31.37 -13.29
N THR A 103 -6.05 -31.36 -12.67
CA THR A 103 -5.75 -32.21 -11.51
C THR A 103 -6.46 -31.69 -10.27
N GLY A 104 -6.82 -32.57 -9.33
CA GLY A 104 -7.56 -32.16 -8.13
C GLY A 104 -9.07 -32.05 -8.36
N ASN A 105 -9.73 -31.16 -7.62
CA ASN A 105 -11.18 -30.90 -7.73
C ASN A 105 -11.46 -29.88 -8.84
N ALA A 106 -11.27 -30.29 -10.11
CA ALA A 106 -11.45 -29.46 -11.28
C ALA A 106 -12.45 -30.08 -12.28
N GLN A 107 -13.50 -29.34 -12.64
CA GLN A 107 -14.53 -29.80 -13.59
C GLN A 107 -14.10 -29.62 -15.06
N GLY A 108 -13.03 -28.87 -15.30
CA GLY A 108 -12.45 -28.62 -16.62
C GLY A 108 -11.04 -28.04 -16.48
N ALA A 109 -10.30 -27.94 -17.60
CA ALA A 109 -8.95 -27.39 -17.56
C ALA A 109 -8.96 -25.88 -17.31
N HIS A 110 -8.25 -25.44 -16.27
CA HIS A 110 -8.14 -24.04 -15.88
C HIS A 110 -6.90 -23.80 -15.00
N LEU A 111 -6.55 -22.54 -14.78
CA LEU A 111 -5.66 -22.11 -13.71
C LEU A 111 -6.51 -21.65 -12.54
N HIS A 112 -6.31 -22.23 -11.37
CA HIS A 112 -6.76 -21.61 -10.12
C HIS A 112 -5.60 -20.84 -9.50
N LEU A 113 -5.79 -19.55 -9.26
CA LEU A 113 -4.83 -18.67 -8.62
C LEU A 113 -5.44 -18.12 -7.32
N SER A 114 -4.86 -18.49 -6.19
CA SER A 114 -5.16 -17.85 -4.91
C SER A 114 -3.97 -17.06 -4.40
N MET A 115 -4.28 -16.04 -3.62
CA MET A 115 -3.30 -15.19 -2.98
C MET A 115 -3.59 -15.19 -1.49
N ARG A 116 -2.54 -15.34 -0.70
CA ARG A 116 -2.56 -15.12 0.75
C ARG A 116 -1.60 -14.02 1.10
N ILE A 117 -1.98 -13.18 2.05
CA ILE A 117 -1.09 -12.17 2.62
C ILE A 117 -1.02 -12.40 4.11
N SER A 118 0.20 -12.51 4.60
CA SER A 118 0.51 -12.89 5.97
C SER A 118 -0.25 -14.16 6.41
N GLY A 119 -0.49 -15.07 5.46
CA GLY A 119 -1.19 -16.35 5.66
C GLY A 119 -2.70 -16.34 5.44
N ILE A 120 -3.33 -15.19 5.18
CA ILE A 120 -4.79 -15.06 5.09
C ILE A 120 -5.26 -14.95 3.62
N PRO A 121 -6.27 -15.72 3.15
CA PRO A 121 -6.74 -15.68 1.75
C PRO A 121 -7.38 -14.35 1.33
N LEU A 122 -7.12 -13.91 0.10
CA LEU A 122 -7.68 -12.70 -0.51
C LEU A 122 -9.22 -12.69 -0.58
N SER A 123 -9.86 -13.85 -0.72
CA SER A 123 -11.33 -13.95 -0.73
C SER A 123 -11.99 -13.53 0.59
N ALA A 124 -11.23 -13.46 1.68
CA ALA A 124 -11.68 -13.00 3.00
C ALA A 124 -11.38 -11.50 3.27
N GLN A 125 -10.85 -10.75 2.29
CA GLN A 125 -10.37 -9.36 2.42
C GLN A 125 -11.33 -8.26 1.90
N LEU A 126 -12.63 -8.51 1.66
CA LEU A 126 -13.50 -7.56 0.93
C LEU A 126 -13.82 -6.25 1.72
N ASP A 127 -13.05 -5.18 1.49
CA ASP A 127 -13.50 -3.78 1.58
C ASP A 127 -13.49 -3.14 0.17
N TYR A 128 -14.61 -2.52 -0.19
CA TYR A 128 -14.94 -2.14 -1.56
C TYR A 128 -14.50 -0.72 -1.95
N LEU A 129 -13.91 0.10 -1.08
CA LEU A 129 -13.61 1.53 -1.38
C LEU A 129 -12.13 1.86 -1.68
N ASN A 130 -11.19 0.97 -1.36
CA ASN A 130 -9.76 1.15 -1.63
C ASN A 130 -9.38 0.54 -2.99
N GLY A 131 -9.70 1.23 -4.07
CA GLY A 131 -9.52 0.74 -5.44
C GLY A 131 -8.09 0.66 -5.96
N GLY A 132 -7.17 -0.09 -5.33
CA GLY A 132 -5.93 -0.55 -5.98
C GLY A 132 -4.77 -0.86 -5.02
N LEU A 133 -4.55 -2.16 -4.81
CA LEU A 133 -3.37 -2.84 -4.26
C LEU A 133 -2.97 -2.56 -2.79
N TYR A 134 -3.88 -2.72 -1.84
CA TYR A 134 -3.64 -3.06 -0.42
C TYR A 134 -4.96 -3.72 0.04
N LEU A 135 -5.13 -5.02 0.16
CA LEU A 135 -4.58 -5.97 1.14
C LEU A 135 -4.82 -5.52 2.59
N ASP A 136 -5.81 -6.20 3.22
CA ASP A 136 -6.20 -6.30 4.65
C ASP A 136 -7.30 -5.32 5.13
N PHE A 137 -8.26 -5.58 6.06
CA PHE A 137 -8.96 -6.77 6.66
C PHE A 137 -9.86 -6.32 7.85
N ASP A 138 -10.83 -7.16 8.31
CA ASP A 138 -11.10 -7.29 9.77
C ASP A 138 -11.55 -8.71 10.22
N THR A 139 -10.97 -9.22 11.32
CA THR A 139 -11.73 -9.66 12.52
C THR A 139 -10.92 -9.44 13.82
N ALA A 140 -11.67 -9.31 14.92
CA ALA A 140 -11.58 -8.32 16.00
C ALA A 140 -10.39 -8.36 17.02
N PRO A 141 -10.16 -7.23 17.75
CA PRO A 141 -8.95 -6.97 18.56
C PRO A 141 -9.06 -7.29 20.07
N PRO A 142 -7.93 -7.41 20.81
CA PRO A 142 -7.91 -7.38 22.28
C PRO A 142 -8.25 -5.97 22.84
N PRO A 143 -8.65 -5.85 24.12
CA PRO A 143 -9.18 -4.59 24.65
C PRO A 143 -8.10 -3.49 24.72
N LEU A 144 -8.44 -2.28 24.26
CA LEU A 144 -7.60 -1.09 24.40
C LEU A 144 -8.34 0.01 25.19
N PRO A 145 -7.72 0.46 26.29
CA PRO A 145 -7.72 1.88 26.66
C PRO A 145 -6.25 2.32 26.84
N VAL A 146 -5.76 3.53 26.55
CA VAL A 146 -6.28 4.85 26.17
C VAL A 146 -5.21 5.46 25.24
N SER A 147 -5.58 6.44 24.41
CA SER A 147 -4.65 7.24 23.61
C SER A 147 -3.40 7.72 24.36
N THR A 148 -2.21 7.34 23.89
CA THR A 148 -0.95 8.07 24.17
C THR A 148 0.06 8.07 23.02
N ASN A 149 -0.22 7.50 21.83
CA ASN A 149 0.73 7.53 20.70
C ASN A 149 0.73 8.91 20.01
N GLY A 150 1.51 9.84 20.57
CA GLY A 150 1.78 11.16 20.00
C GLY A 150 0.99 12.32 20.61
N SER A 151 0.49 12.23 21.84
CA SER A 151 -0.25 13.35 22.47
C SER A 151 0.49 14.03 23.63
N PRO A 152 0.39 15.38 23.74
CA PRO A 152 -0.19 16.29 22.75
C PRO A 152 0.82 16.67 21.66
N ARG A 153 0.38 16.64 20.39
CA ARG A 153 1.12 17.20 19.25
C ARG A 153 1.18 18.71 19.38
N VAL A 154 2.25 19.31 18.85
CA VAL A 154 2.21 20.73 18.51
C VAL A 154 1.10 20.93 17.49
N GLN A 155 0.15 21.82 17.77
CA GLN A 155 -0.96 22.08 16.85
C GLN A 155 -0.48 22.86 15.63
N TYR A 156 -0.78 22.34 14.43
CA TYR A 156 -0.54 23.00 13.15
C TYR A 156 -1.60 22.60 12.13
N ALA A 157 -1.66 23.33 11.00
CA ALA A 157 -2.53 22.99 9.88
C ALA A 157 -1.84 21.99 8.95
N ARG A 158 -2.33 20.74 8.92
CA ARG A 158 -1.78 19.70 8.04
C ARG A 158 -2.56 19.63 6.74
N THR A 159 -1.85 19.51 5.62
CA THR A 159 -2.44 19.17 4.32
C THR A 159 -1.79 17.91 3.79
N VAL A 160 -2.62 16.93 3.44
CA VAL A 160 -2.21 15.72 2.72
C VAL A 160 -2.78 15.79 1.30
N VAL A 161 -1.93 15.58 0.30
CA VAL A 161 -2.35 15.36 -1.08
C VAL A 161 -2.50 13.86 -1.27
N LEU A 162 -3.75 13.42 -1.39
CA LEU A 162 -4.13 12.02 -1.52
C LEU A 162 -4.18 11.66 -3.01
N LEU A 163 -3.29 10.77 -3.43
CA LEU A 163 -3.21 10.28 -4.80
C LEU A 163 -4.04 9.00 -4.98
N PRO A 164 -4.79 8.88 -6.08
CA PRO A 164 -5.63 7.71 -6.32
C PRO A 164 -4.78 6.48 -6.61
N PRO A 165 -5.34 5.28 -6.48
CA PRO A 165 -4.58 4.05 -6.65
C PRO A 165 -3.95 3.87 -8.06
N PRO A 166 -4.54 4.36 -9.17
CA PRO A 166 -3.85 4.32 -10.46
C PRO A 166 -2.68 5.32 -10.62
N ALA A 167 -2.48 6.25 -9.68
CA ALA A 167 -1.48 7.31 -9.83
C ALA A 167 -0.04 6.76 -9.83
N GLY A 168 0.65 7.02 -10.94
CA GLY A 168 2.06 6.71 -11.11
C GLY A 168 2.99 7.72 -10.43
N LEU A 169 4.29 7.47 -10.59
CA LEU A 169 5.36 8.36 -10.11
C LEU A 169 5.25 9.78 -10.68
N ASP A 170 4.79 9.92 -11.92
CA ASP A 170 4.59 11.20 -12.61
C ASP A 170 3.61 12.12 -11.87
N TYR A 171 2.52 11.57 -11.33
CA TYR A 171 1.58 12.30 -10.48
C TYR A 171 2.21 12.74 -9.15
N VAL A 172 3.04 11.89 -8.53
CA VAL A 172 3.78 12.24 -7.32
C VAL A 172 4.76 13.39 -7.58
N GLU A 173 5.52 13.30 -8.67
CA GLU A 173 6.44 14.36 -9.05
C GLU A 173 5.71 15.69 -9.29
N ALA A 174 4.54 15.65 -9.95
CA ALA A 174 3.70 16.83 -10.15
C ALA A 174 3.26 17.47 -8.83
N VAL A 175 2.84 16.66 -7.85
CA VAL A 175 2.50 17.15 -6.51
C VAL A 175 3.71 17.78 -5.84
N LEU A 176 4.83 17.05 -5.77
CA LEU A 176 6.05 17.52 -5.11
C LEU A 176 6.55 18.84 -5.73
N ARG A 177 6.60 18.94 -7.06
CA ARG A 177 7.01 20.17 -7.77
C ARG A 177 6.08 21.35 -7.49
N ALA A 178 4.78 21.10 -7.30
CA ALA A 178 3.82 22.16 -7.02
C ALA A 178 3.88 22.66 -5.58
N THR A 179 4.10 21.75 -4.62
CA THR A 179 3.77 22.02 -3.21
C THR A 179 4.96 21.96 -2.26
N TRP A 180 6.06 21.28 -2.59
CA TRP A 180 7.09 20.92 -1.60
C TRP A 180 7.79 22.15 -1.01
N ASP A 181 8.40 22.97 -1.86
CA ASP A 181 9.16 24.14 -1.39
C ASP A 181 8.27 25.30 -0.93
N LYS A 182 6.97 25.28 -1.28
CA LYS A 182 5.99 26.29 -0.87
C LYS A 182 5.30 25.95 0.45
N HIS A 183 4.96 24.69 0.63
CA HIS A 183 4.02 24.26 1.65
C HIS A 183 4.38 22.95 2.36
N ARG A 184 5.34 22.16 1.85
CA ARG A 184 5.73 20.85 2.42
C ARG A 184 4.54 19.90 2.63
N TYR A 185 3.57 19.90 1.71
CA TYR A 185 2.43 18.99 1.82
C TYR A 185 2.90 17.54 1.78
N THR A 186 2.32 16.73 2.66
CA THR A 186 2.53 15.28 2.66
C THR A 186 1.85 14.69 1.43
N VAL A 187 2.53 13.81 0.71
CA VAL A 187 1.97 13.08 -0.45
C VAL A 187 1.93 11.59 -0.16
N GLY A 188 0.80 10.95 -0.43
CA GLY A 188 0.60 9.53 -0.14
C GLY A 188 -0.64 8.96 -0.81
N GLY A 189 -0.80 7.64 -0.69
CA GLY A 189 -1.93 6.89 -1.25
C GLY A 189 -2.86 6.27 -0.20
N SER A 190 -2.71 6.59 1.08
CA SER A 190 -3.58 6.09 2.16
C SER A 190 -4.60 7.15 2.55
N SER A 191 -5.89 6.82 2.41
CA SER A 191 -7.00 7.70 2.81
C SER A 191 -7.00 7.95 4.33
N ASP A 192 -6.73 6.91 5.12
CA ASP A 192 -6.57 7.02 6.58
C ASP A 192 -5.49 8.02 6.99
N ASP A 193 -4.32 8.00 6.34
CA ASP A 193 -3.20 8.91 6.62
C ASP A 193 -3.60 10.38 6.43
N GLY A 194 -4.48 10.64 5.47
CA GLY A 194 -5.04 11.97 5.22
C GLY A 194 -5.82 12.51 6.41
N GLY A 195 -6.65 11.67 7.04
CA GLY A 195 -7.60 12.07 8.07
C GLY A 195 -7.11 11.93 9.51
N VAL A 196 -6.23 10.96 9.81
CA VAL A 196 -5.93 10.57 11.20
C VAL A 196 -5.00 11.54 11.93
N GLY A 197 -5.24 11.72 13.23
CA GLY A 197 -4.30 12.37 14.15
C GLY A 197 -4.91 13.50 14.97
N ASP A 198 -4.30 13.78 16.12
CA ASP A 198 -4.75 14.80 17.08
C ASP A 198 -4.38 16.23 16.66
N LEU A 199 -4.89 16.64 15.48
CA LEU A 199 -4.75 17.99 14.94
C LEU A 199 -6.11 18.66 14.77
N ASP A 200 -6.19 19.92 15.17
CA ASP A 200 -7.36 20.79 15.03
C ASP A 200 -7.67 21.15 13.59
N ARG A 201 -6.64 21.18 12.74
CA ARG A 201 -6.74 21.59 11.34
C ARG A 201 -6.12 20.51 10.46
N ARG A 202 -6.99 19.79 9.73
CA ARG A 202 -6.61 18.69 8.85
C ARG A 202 -7.29 18.89 7.50
N ARG A 203 -6.51 18.93 6.42
CA ARG A 203 -7.01 19.01 5.05
C ARG A 203 -6.55 17.82 4.24
N VAL A 204 -7.45 17.30 3.42
CA VAL A 204 -7.16 16.31 2.38
C VAL A 204 -7.49 16.91 1.03
N ILE A 205 -6.47 17.04 0.19
CA ILE A 205 -6.65 17.36 -1.23
C ILE A 205 -6.72 16.01 -1.96
N ALA A 206 -7.93 15.56 -2.31
CA ALA A 206 -8.16 14.29 -2.98
C ALA A 206 -8.02 14.47 -4.50
N VAL A 207 -6.96 13.91 -5.07
CA VAL A 207 -6.72 13.96 -6.52
C VAL A 207 -7.55 12.87 -7.21
N ASN A 208 -8.29 13.26 -8.23
CA ASN A 208 -9.16 12.41 -9.03
C ASN A 208 -9.98 11.44 -8.15
N PRO A 209 -10.82 11.94 -7.22
CA PRO A 209 -11.55 11.09 -6.28
C PRO A 209 -12.45 10.06 -6.96
N GLN A 210 -12.88 10.32 -8.20
CA GLN A 210 -13.62 9.36 -9.04
C GLN A 210 -12.85 8.09 -9.42
N GLN A 211 -11.52 8.05 -9.20
CA GLN A 211 -10.67 6.88 -9.42
C GLN A 211 -10.51 6.01 -8.16
N TRP A 212 -11.09 6.44 -7.04
CA TRP A 212 -11.26 5.61 -5.86
C TRP A 212 -12.52 4.79 -5.99
N ASN A 213 -12.59 3.66 -5.30
CA ASN A 213 -13.83 2.94 -5.29
C ASN A 213 -14.78 3.68 -4.31
N GLY A 214 -15.94 4.09 -4.81
CA GLY A 214 -16.99 4.80 -4.08
C GLY A 214 -16.66 6.22 -3.59
N ASP A 215 -17.42 6.69 -2.60
CA ASP A 215 -17.50 8.11 -2.26
C ASP A 215 -16.56 8.49 -1.11
N LEU A 216 -15.35 8.92 -1.46
CA LEU A 216 -14.36 9.40 -0.50
C LEU A 216 -14.86 10.56 0.35
N GLN A 217 -15.70 11.46 -0.17
CA GLN A 217 -16.17 12.61 0.59
C GLN A 217 -17.11 12.17 1.70
N ALA A 218 -18.06 11.29 1.38
CA ALA A 218 -18.95 10.68 2.36
C ALA A 218 -18.17 9.87 3.40
N TRP A 219 -17.17 9.11 2.95
CA TRP A 219 -16.32 8.31 3.83
C TRP A 219 -15.53 9.19 4.83
N TYR A 220 -14.89 10.28 4.39
CA TYR A 220 -14.22 11.21 5.30
C TYR A 220 -15.20 11.87 6.28
N ALA A 221 -16.38 12.28 5.81
CA ALA A 221 -17.39 12.88 6.68
C ALA A 221 -17.85 11.92 7.79
N GLN A 222 -17.94 10.62 7.48
CA GLN A 222 -18.35 9.58 8.43
C GLN A 222 -17.22 9.19 9.39
N HIS A 223 -16.01 8.94 8.87
CA HIS A 223 -14.94 8.28 9.63
C HIS A 223 -13.90 9.26 10.19
N TYR A 224 -13.75 10.45 9.60
CA TYR A 224 -12.77 11.46 10.01
C TYR A 224 -13.41 12.86 10.03
N PRO A 225 -14.40 13.08 10.91
CA PRO A 225 -15.09 14.36 10.98
C PRO A 225 -14.11 15.50 11.27
N GLY A 226 -14.39 16.67 10.68
CA GLY A 226 -13.53 17.85 10.76
C GLY A 226 -12.36 17.89 9.79
N VAL A 227 -12.18 16.86 8.94
CA VAL A 227 -11.29 16.96 7.79
C VAL A 227 -11.89 17.91 6.75
N ASP A 228 -11.10 18.90 6.35
CA ASP A 228 -11.39 19.77 5.23
C ASP A 228 -11.07 19.04 3.92
N TYR A 229 -12.11 18.52 3.28
CA TYR A 229 -11.99 17.71 2.07
C TYR A 229 -12.07 18.58 0.81
N VAL A 230 -11.03 18.53 -0.01
CA VAL A 230 -10.90 19.33 -1.24
C VAL A 230 -10.69 18.38 -2.43
N PRO A 231 -11.72 18.12 -3.26
CA PRO A 231 -11.54 17.33 -4.47
C PRO A 231 -10.84 18.13 -5.57
N VAL A 232 -9.91 17.49 -6.26
CA VAL A 232 -9.16 18.05 -7.39
C VAL A 232 -9.25 17.09 -8.58
N PHE A 233 -9.59 17.61 -9.75
CA PHE A 233 -9.70 16.83 -10.98
C PHE A 233 -8.59 17.25 -11.96
N ALA A 234 -7.69 16.32 -12.27
CA ALA A 234 -6.58 16.56 -13.18
C ALA A 234 -6.29 15.30 -14.02
N ALA A 235 -6.54 15.38 -15.32
CA ALA A 235 -6.35 14.25 -16.23
C ALA A 235 -4.87 13.95 -16.54
N THR A 236 -3.97 14.91 -16.29
CA THR A 236 -2.53 14.77 -16.56
C THR A 236 -1.69 15.33 -15.42
N PRO A 237 -0.45 14.83 -15.22
CA PRO A 237 0.45 15.38 -14.21
C PRO A 237 0.75 16.88 -14.37
N PRO A 238 1.02 17.42 -15.59
CA PRO A 238 1.20 18.86 -15.75
C PRO A 238 -0.03 19.68 -15.33
N ALA A 239 -1.23 19.20 -15.67
CA ALA A 239 -2.47 19.86 -15.24
C ALA A 239 -2.61 19.84 -13.71
N LEU A 240 -2.29 18.72 -13.06
CA LEU A 240 -2.27 18.62 -11.60
C LEU A 240 -1.27 19.60 -10.98
N GLN A 241 -0.05 19.67 -11.50
CA GLN A 241 0.99 20.56 -11.02
C GLN A 241 0.54 22.03 -11.11
N SER A 242 -0.01 22.44 -12.27
CA SER A 242 -0.52 23.80 -12.46
C SER A 242 -1.69 24.12 -11.53
N LEU A 243 -2.63 23.18 -11.36
CA LEU A 243 -3.78 23.35 -10.51
C LEU A 243 -3.38 23.47 -9.04
N LEU A 244 -2.53 22.57 -8.53
CA LEU A 244 -2.02 22.67 -7.16
C LEU A 244 -1.16 23.92 -6.94
N GLY A 245 -0.42 24.36 -7.97
CA GLY A 245 0.41 25.55 -7.90
C GLY A 245 -0.38 26.87 -7.78
N SER A 246 -1.65 26.87 -8.19
CA SER A 246 -2.57 28.01 -8.09
C SER A 246 -3.74 27.79 -7.12
N LEU A 247 -3.80 26.60 -6.49
CA LEU A 247 -4.91 26.21 -5.64
C LEU A 247 -4.98 27.09 -4.39
N ASN A 248 -6.01 27.92 -4.32
CA ASN A 248 -6.30 28.74 -3.15
C ASN A 248 -7.42 28.10 -2.32
N VAL A 249 -7.02 27.39 -1.27
CA VAL A 249 -7.93 26.62 -0.41
C VAL A 249 -8.32 27.32 0.89
N GLY A 250 -7.96 28.60 1.08
CA GLY A 250 -8.28 29.35 2.30
C GLY A 250 -7.75 28.72 3.60
N LEU A 251 -8.14 29.29 4.73
CA LEU A 251 -7.78 28.77 6.05
C LEU A 251 -8.57 27.48 6.35
N GLN A 252 -7.88 26.45 6.82
CA GLN A 252 -8.53 25.21 7.26
C GLN A 252 -9.46 25.49 8.45
N PRO A 253 -10.68 24.95 8.51
CA PRO A 253 -11.54 25.06 9.68
C PRO A 253 -10.89 24.44 10.93
N VAL A 254 -11.19 25.00 12.11
CA VAL A 254 -10.83 24.40 13.40
C VAL A 254 -11.87 23.38 13.77
N TRP A 255 -11.45 22.14 13.97
CA TRP A 255 -12.29 21.08 14.54
C TRP A 255 -12.10 21.00 16.05
N THR A 256 -13.19 21.21 16.80
CA THR A 256 -13.23 21.13 18.27
C THR A 256 -13.95 19.87 18.78
N GLY A 257 -14.38 18.99 17.88
CA GLY A 257 -15.08 17.76 18.26
C GLY A 257 -14.13 16.67 18.79
N PRO A 258 -14.64 15.73 19.59
CA PRO A 258 -13.80 14.74 20.27
C PRO A 258 -13.29 13.61 19.37
N ASN A 259 -13.98 13.35 18.26
CA ASN A 259 -13.62 12.29 17.31
C ASN A 259 -12.72 12.87 16.20
N ARG A 260 -11.53 12.29 16.00
CA ARG A 260 -10.58 12.66 14.94
C ARG A 260 -10.18 11.48 14.06
N GLY A 261 -11.01 10.45 14.00
CA GLY A 261 -10.75 9.22 13.25
C GLY A 261 -11.21 7.99 14.01
N LEU A 262 -11.70 6.99 13.28
CA LEU A 262 -11.86 5.63 13.82
C LEU A 262 -10.49 4.95 14.03
N PRO A 263 -10.43 3.87 14.83
CA PRO A 263 -9.28 2.97 14.85
C PRO A 263 -8.92 2.54 13.43
N ARG A 264 -7.62 2.53 13.12
CA ARG A 264 -7.12 2.15 11.80
C ARG A 264 -7.15 0.64 11.64
N GLU A 265 -7.48 0.20 10.45
CA GLU A 265 -7.11 -1.15 10.03
C GLU A 265 -5.59 -1.29 10.14
N GLN A 266 -5.13 -2.46 10.58
CA GLN A 266 -3.71 -2.69 10.83
C GLN A 266 -3.00 -3.00 9.51
N TYR A 267 -1.99 -2.20 9.18
CA TYR A 267 -1.14 -2.42 8.02
C TYR A 267 0.28 -1.91 8.26
N HIS A 268 1.21 -2.29 7.38
CA HIS A 268 2.60 -1.82 7.40
C HIS A 268 2.69 -0.41 6.82
N ARG A 269 2.98 0.59 7.67
CA ARG A 269 3.10 1.96 7.23
C ARG A 269 4.56 2.41 7.19
N ALA A 270 5.04 2.79 6.02
CA ALA A 270 6.30 3.50 5.88
C ALA A 270 6.11 4.98 5.57
N TYR A 271 7.02 5.80 6.10
CA TYR A 271 7.04 7.24 5.86
C TYR A 271 8.48 7.73 5.65
N ILE A 272 8.74 8.39 4.53
CA ILE A 272 10.02 9.06 4.27
C ILE A 272 9.93 10.49 4.76
N LEU A 273 10.77 10.78 5.74
CA LEU A 273 10.85 12.05 6.42
C LEU A 273 12.03 12.86 5.88
N ILE A 274 11.72 13.93 5.14
CA ILE A 274 12.70 14.77 4.45
C ILE A 274 12.99 16.05 5.27
N PRO A 275 14.25 16.37 5.57
CA PRO A 275 14.60 17.42 6.52
C PRO A 275 14.27 18.85 6.05
N PRO A 276 14.08 19.80 6.99
CA PRO A 276 13.72 21.18 6.68
C PRO A 276 14.67 21.90 5.71
N PRO A 277 16.00 21.70 5.73
CA PRO A 277 16.90 22.36 4.77
C PRO A 277 16.82 21.80 3.34
N ARG A 278 16.16 20.66 3.11
CA ARG A 278 16.22 19.95 1.81
C ARG A 278 14.99 20.21 0.96
N GLY A 279 15.21 20.81 -0.21
CA GLY A 279 14.14 21.18 -1.15
C GLY A 279 13.61 20.01 -1.97
N VAL A 280 12.79 20.35 -2.98
CA VAL A 280 12.03 19.40 -3.79
C VAL A 280 12.86 18.29 -4.44
N ASP A 281 14.11 18.56 -4.82
CA ASP A 281 14.98 17.56 -5.47
C ASP A 281 15.23 16.32 -4.61
N TRP A 282 15.28 16.47 -3.29
CA TRP A 282 15.44 15.35 -2.35
C TRP A 282 14.16 14.51 -2.26
N ALA A 283 13.00 15.18 -2.20
CA ALA A 283 11.72 14.50 -2.19
C ALA A 283 11.45 13.77 -3.51
N LEU A 284 11.86 14.36 -4.65
CA LEU A 284 11.76 13.72 -5.97
C LEU A 284 12.62 12.46 -6.06
N VAL A 285 13.86 12.48 -5.55
CA VAL A 285 14.69 11.28 -5.50
C VAL A 285 14.08 10.21 -4.60
N ALA A 286 13.60 10.58 -3.41
CA ALA A 286 12.91 9.65 -2.53
C ALA A 286 11.71 8.99 -3.24
N ALA A 287 10.88 9.78 -3.92
CA ALA A 287 9.74 9.29 -4.70
C ALA A 287 10.17 8.36 -5.83
N ARG A 288 11.18 8.71 -6.61
CA ARG A 288 11.66 7.89 -7.73
C ARG A 288 12.13 6.50 -7.30
N VAL A 289 12.81 6.42 -6.16
CA VAL A 289 13.32 5.15 -5.64
C VAL A 289 12.19 4.30 -5.04
N THR A 290 11.26 4.93 -4.33
CA THR A 290 10.34 4.18 -3.46
C THR A 290 8.92 4.07 -4.01
N TRP A 291 8.40 5.07 -4.71
CA TRP A 291 7.02 5.07 -5.16
C TRP A 291 6.66 3.94 -6.13
N PRO A 292 7.46 3.64 -7.18
CA PRO A 292 7.08 2.63 -8.17
C PRO A 292 6.88 1.23 -7.61
N LYS A 293 7.52 0.93 -6.48
CA LYS A 293 7.53 -0.41 -5.88
C LYS A 293 6.78 -0.47 -4.55
N TYR A 294 6.75 0.63 -3.80
CA TYR A 294 6.33 0.66 -2.40
C TYR A 294 5.32 1.78 -2.09
N ARG A 295 5.14 2.76 -2.99
CA ARG A 295 4.20 3.89 -2.79
C ARG A 295 4.31 4.59 -1.42
N ILE A 296 5.52 4.67 -0.90
CA ILE A 296 5.78 5.18 0.45
C ILE A 296 5.33 6.64 0.55
N THR A 297 4.66 6.98 1.65
CA THR A 297 4.26 8.35 1.97
C THR A 297 5.49 9.21 2.19
N ILE A 298 5.52 10.40 1.59
CA ILE A 298 6.64 11.35 1.69
C ILE A 298 6.14 12.64 2.35
N GLY A 299 6.85 13.12 3.37
CA GLY A 299 6.48 14.37 4.02
C GLY A 299 7.59 14.99 4.87
N GLY A 300 7.30 16.20 5.37
CA GLY A 300 8.23 17.03 6.14
C GLY A 300 7.86 17.21 7.61
N SER A 301 6.87 16.47 8.12
CA SER A 301 6.51 16.48 9.54
C SER A 301 6.94 15.17 10.20
N SER A 302 7.71 15.27 11.28
CA SER A 302 8.11 14.12 12.10
C SER A 302 6.91 13.52 12.84
N ASP A 303 5.97 14.35 13.30
CA ASP A 303 4.75 13.85 13.93
C ASP A 303 3.96 12.96 12.96
N ASP A 304 3.80 13.38 11.71
CA ASP A 304 3.09 12.60 10.68
C ASP A 304 3.81 11.29 10.33
N GLY A 305 5.11 11.18 10.60
CA GLY A 305 5.85 9.92 10.46
C GLY A 305 5.44 8.88 11.50
N GLY A 306 5.18 9.29 12.74
CA GLY A 306 4.90 8.37 13.84
C GLY A 306 3.42 8.11 14.15
N ILE A 307 2.50 8.89 13.57
CA ILE A 307 1.07 8.86 13.93
C ILE A 307 0.37 7.53 13.63
N GLY A 308 -0.73 7.32 14.36
CA GLY A 308 -1.68 6.24 14.15
C GLY A 308 -1.52 5.12 15.15
N ALA A 309 -2.65 4.51 15.51
CA ALA A 309 -2.72 3.29 16.30
C ALA A 309 -2.39 2.07 15.43
N LEU A 310 -1.23 2.09 14.77
CA LEU A 310 -0.71 0.99 13.95
C LEU A 310 0.39 0.27 14.73
N THR A 311 0.36 -1.06 14.68
CA THR A 311 1.37 -1.92 15.30
C THR A 311 2.68 -1.96 14.51
N ASN A 312 2.65 -1.68 13.21
CA ASN A 312 3.84 -1.64 12.37
C ASN A 312 3.96 -0.30 11.64
N ARG A 313 4.84 0.57 12.17
CA ARG A 313 5.14 1.88 11.61
C ARG A 313 6.64 1.98 11.41
N ARG A 314 7.09 2.35 10.21
CA ARG A 314 8.47 2.67 9.92
C ARG A 314 8.62 4.13 9.52
N VAL A 315 9.58 4.81 10.13
CA VAL A 315 10.01 6.15 9.69
C VAL A 315 11.42 6.05 9.15
N ILE A 316 11.59 6.46 7.89
CA ILE A 316 12.90 6.63 7.27
C ILE A 316 13.28 8.10 7.37
N ALA A 317 14.14 8.42 8.32
CA ALA A 317 14.60 9.78 8.57
C ALA A 317 15.82 10.09 7.70
N ILE A 318 15.63 10.97 6.71
CA ILE A 318 16.74 11.44 5.88
C ILE A 318 17.51 12.52 6.66
N ASN A 319 18.83 12.35 6.73
CA ASN A 319 19.77 13.21 7.46
C ASN A 319 19.19 13.68 8.81
N PRO A 320 18.97 12.77 9.76
CA PRO A 320 18.29 13.09 11.02
C PRO A 320 19.02 14.18 11.84
N ASN A 321 20.33 14.34 11.64
CA ASN A 321 21.13 15.41 12.19
C ASN A 321 20.74 16.83 11.71
N GLU A 322 19.94 16.96 10.65
CA GLU A 322 19.46 18.24 10.12
C GLU A 322 18.10 18.67 10.71
N TRP A 323 17.53 17.90 11.64
CA TRP A 323 16.23 18.18 12.28
C TRP A 323 16.32 19.02 13.56
N GLY A 324 17.53 19.42 13.98
CA GLY A 324 17.73 20.30 15.14
C GLY A 324 17.63 19.61 16.51
N GLY A 325 17.68 18.28 16.56
CA GLY A 325 17.65 17.50 17.80
C GLY A 325 17.91 16.00 17.57
N ASP A 326 17.86 15.21 18.65
CA ASP A 326 17.92 13.74 18.56
C ASP A 326 16.54 13.18 18.20
N LEU A 327 16.31 13.05 16.90
CA LEU A 327 15.06 12.59 16.35
C LEU A 327 14.73 11.13 16.75
N GLN A 328 15.74 10.28 16.95
CA GLN A 328 15.53 8.90 17.38
C GLN A 328 15.06 8.85 18.84
N ALA A 329 15.70 9.60 19.73
CA ALA A 329 15.27 9.73 21.12
C ALA A 329 13.85 10.30 21.20
N TRP A 330 13.53 11.27 20.34
CA TRP A 330 12.20 11.85 20.24
C TRP A 330 11.12 10.83 19.82
N TYR A 331 11.36 10.02 18.76
CA TYR A 331 10.44 8.96 18.38
C TYR A 331 10.28 7.90 19.48
N ASN A 332 11.38 7.50 20.14
CA ASN A 332 11.32 6.55 21.25
C ASN A 332 10.46 7.06 22.42
N LEU A 333 10.48 8.37 22.67
CA LEU A 333 9.74 9.00 23.76
C LEU A 333 8.25 9.18 23.43
N TYR A 334 7.92 9.67 22.24
CA TYR A 334 6.55 10.12 21.91
C TYR A 334 5.78 9.16 20.98
N TYR A 335 6.48 8.25 20.31
CA TYR A 335 5.93 7.37 19.27
C TYR A 335 6.48 5.94 19.41
N ALA A 336 6.27 5.36 20.59
CA ALA A 336 6.71 4.01 20.90
C ALA A 336 6.25 2.99 19.86
N GLY A 337 7.14 2.07 19.47
CA GLY A 337 6.88 1.03 18.47
C GLY A 337 7.08 1.47 17.02
N VAL A 338 7.50 2.71 16.76
CA VAL A 338 8.00 3.10 15.43
C VAL A 338 9.37 2.46 15.19
N GLU A 339 9.50 1.71 14.10
CA GLU A 339 10.78 1.31 13.54
C GLU A 339 11.45 2.55 12.92
N TYR A 340 12.47 3.06 13.59
CA TYR A 340 13.22 4.24 13.15
C TYR A 340 14.43 3.83 12.31
N VAL A 341 14.50 4.31 11.07
CA VAL A 341 15.58 4.00 10.12
C VAL A 341 16.28 5.30 9.67
N PRO A 342 17.47 5.61 10.20
CA PRO A 342 18.22 6.78 9.77
C PRO A 342 18.92 6.50 8.43
N VAL A 343 18.84 7.46 7.50
CA VAL A 343 19.55 7.44 6.22
C VAL A 343 20.39 8.70 6.09
N PHE A 344 21.69 8.54 5.86
CA PHE A 344 22.63 9.65 5.71
C PHE A 344 23.07 9.76 4.25
N ALA A 345 22.95 10.96 3.69
CA ALA A 345 23.39 11.28 2.34
C ALA A 345 23.88 12.73 2.25
N ARG A 346 24.94 12.97 1.48
CA ARG A 346 25.51 14.30 1.22
C ARG A 346 24.83 15.00 0.05
N ASP A 347 24.38 14.22 -0.93
CA ASP A 347 23.72 14.67 -2.14
C ASP A 347 22.58 13.72 -2.54
N THR A 348 21.81 14.12 -3.55
CA THR A 348 20.66 13.36 -4.05
C THR A 348 21.06 12.04 -4.74
N GLY A 349 22.28 11.94 -5.28
CA GLY A 349 22.79 10.70 -5.86
C GLY A 349 23.13 9.66 -4.79
N GLU A 350 23.70 10.10 -3.67
CA GLU A 350 23.94 9.27 -2.49
C GLU A 350 22.63 8.84 -1.83
N LEU A 351 21.67 9.76 -1.70
CA LEU A 351 20.33 9.44 -1.21
C LEU A 351 19.69 8.30 -2.02
N ALA A 352 19.76 8.39 -3.36
CA ALA A 352 19.20 7.36 -4.21
C ALA A 352 19.81 5.98 -3.93
N ARG A 353 21.15 5.91 -3.82
CA ARG A 353 21.86 4.67 -3.53
C ARG A 353 21.51 4.10 -2.16
N GLU A 354 21.45 4.93 -1.12
CA GLU A 354 21.13 4.45 0.22
C GLU A 354 19.67 3.96 0.32
N LEU A 355 18.72 4.69 -0.28
CA LEU A 355 17.34 4.25 -0.33
C LEU A 355 17.18 2.94 -1.10
N SER A 356 17.86 2.76 -2.24
CA SER A 356 17.82 1.50 -3.00
C SER A 356 18.35 0.29 -2.22
N LYS A 357 19.17 0.46 -1.18
CA LYS A 357 19.62 -0.67 -0.34
C LYS A 357 18.52 -1.13 0.62
N LEU A 358 17.71 -0.20 1.12
CA LEU A 358 16.55 -0.51 1.96
C LEU A 358 15.42 -1.12 1.14
N TYR A 359 15.45 -0.85 -0.16
CA TYR A 359 14.41 -1.13 -1.15
C TYR A 359 15.01 -1.76 -2.41
N PRO A 360 15.63 -2.95 -2.29
CA PRO A 360 16.40 -3.58 -3.36
C PRO A 360 15.53 -4.04 -4.52
#